data_AF-A0A9W4JR05-F1
#
_entry.id   AF-A0A9W4JR05-F1
#
_cell.length_a   1.000
_cell.length_b   1.000
_cell.length_c   1.000
_cell.angle_alpha   90.00
_cell.angle_beta   90.00
_cell.angle_gamma   90.00
#
_symmetry.space_group_name_H-M   'P 1'
#
loop_
_entity.id
_entity.type
_entity.pdbx_description
1 polymer ?
#
loop_
_entity_poly.entity_id
_entity_poly.type
_entity_poly.pdbx_seq_one_letter_code
_entity_poly.pdbx_strand_id
1 'polypeptide(L)'
;MDPEMNKLLKWSVTNSQASAGADGEGSAPNATEAAKTMTPEMLSRLFGGPSDADLMRAAMEVVHDPETDLENKLIAFDNFEQLIEGIDNANNLEPMGLWTPLVQLLKHEETEIRRYAAWAIGTAVQNNPKAQDKLVLLNSIPDLVTLATTDANQATRKKAVYAISSAVRNYQPAMNELNKSLPEGYPTETDAGDMDAVDAVMDKLRATPVEAST
;
A
#
# COMPACT_ATOMS: atom_id res chain seq x y z
N MET A 1 -32.54 -19.57 -18.76
CA MET A 1 -31.34 -18.94 -19.37
C MET A 1 -31.32 -17.49 -18.92
N ASP A 2 -30.20 -17.03 -18.38
CA ASP A 2 -30.03 -15.64 -17.94
C ASP A 2 -30.12 -14.68 -19.17
N PRO A 3 -31.12 -13.78 -19.23
CA PRO A 3 -31.30 -12.83 -20.33
C PRO A 3 -30.07 -11.94 -20.55
N GLU A 4 -29.28 -11.67 -19.50
CA GLU A 4 -28.09 -10.84 -19.57
C GLU A 4 -26.91 -11.59 -20.21
N MET A 5 -26.77 -12.88 -19.89
CA MET A 5 -25.75 -13.75 -20.50
C MET A 5 -25.94 -13.84 -22.02
N ASN A 6 -27.19 -13.91 -22.49
CA ASN A 6 -27.50 -13.92 -23.92
C ASN A 6 -27.18 -12.59 -24.61
N LYS A 7 -27.30 -11.45 -23.92
CA LYS A 7 -26.87 -10.15 -24.44
C LYS A 7 -25.34 -10.06 -24.53
N LEU A 8 -24.65 -10.53 -23.50
CA LEU A 8 -23.19 -10.58 -23.44
C LEU A 8 -22.58 -11.46 -24.54
N LEU A 9 -23.14 -12.65 -24.75
CA LEU A 9 -22.72 -13.58 -25.80
C LEU A 9 -22.97 -13.02 -27.20
N LYS A 10 -24.12 -12.36 -27.44
CA LYS A 10 -24.38 -11.70 -28.73
C LYS A 10 -23.39 -10.58 -28.99
N TRP A 11 -23.06 -9.80 -27.95
CA TRP A 11 -22.06 -8.74 -28.05
C TRP A 11 -20.67 -9.30 -28.35
N SER A 12 -20.20 -10.31 -27.61
CA SER A 12 -18.86 -10.88 -27.78
C SER A 12 -18.67 -11.50 -29.17
N VAL A 13 -19.68 -12.20 -29.67
CA VAL A 13 -19.66 -12.78 -31.03
C VAL A 13 -19.59 -11.67 -32.07
N THR A 14 -20.38 -10.60 -31.94
CA THR A 14 -20.40 -9.47 -32.89
C THR A 14 -19.04 -8.76 -32.95
N ASN A 15 -18.38 -8.54 -31.81
CA ASN A 15 -17.08 -7.84 -31.78
C ASN A 15 -15.87 -8.75 -32.06
N SER A 16 -16.00 -10.08 -31.88
CA SER A 16 -14.95 -11.03 -32.23
C SER A 16 -14.72 -11.16 -33.74
N GLN A 17 -15.75 -10.91 -34.56
CA GLN A 17 -15.65 -10.99 -36.02
C GLN A 17 -15.12 -9.69 -36.66
N ALA A 18 -15.31 -8.55 -36.01
CA ALA A 18 -14.82 -7.24 -36.51
C ALA A 18 -13.29 -7.13 -36.52
N SER A 19 -12.58 -7.96 -35.75
CA SER A 19 -11.11 -7.98 -35.68
C SER A 19 -10.46 -9.00 -36.63
N ALA A 20 -11.25 -9.89 -37.27
CA ALA A 20 -10.75 -10.96 -38.12
C ALA A 20 -10.83 -10.68 -39.64
N GLY A 21 -11.37 -9.53 -40.05
CA GLY A 21 -11.60 -9.19 -41.46
C GLY A 21 -11.43 -7.71 -41.75
N ALA A 22 -10.20 -7.22 -41.67
CA ALA A 22 -9.85 -5.88 -42.17
C ALA A 22 -9.45 -5.99 -43.65
N ASP A 23 -10.42 -6.27 -44.52
CA ASP A 23 -10.36 -6.07 -45.98
C ASP A 23 -11.81 -6.04 -46.51
N GLY A 24 -12.50 -4.92 -46.35
CA GLY A 24 -13.84 -4.76 -46.91
C GLY A 24 -14.57 -3.54 -46.36
N GLU A 25 -14.84 -2.59 -47.24
CA GLU A 25 -15.67 -1.40 -46.99
C GLU A 25 -17.05 -1.80 -46.45
N GLY A 26 -17.21 -1.75 -45.13
CA GLY A 26 -18.47 -1.97 -44.44
C GLY A 26 -18.50 -1.09 -43.20
N SER A 27 -19.52 -0.23 -43.11
CA SER A 27 -19.71 0.75 -42.04
C SER A 27 -19.38 0.17 -40.67
N ALA A 28 -18.34 0.70 -40.03
CA ALA A 28 -18.01 0.37 -38.65
C ALA A 28 -19.26 0.59 -37.77
N PRO A 29 -19.70 -0.41 -36.99
CA PRO A 29 -20.76 -0.16 -36.02
C PRO A 29 -20.25 0.92 -35.05
N ASN A 30 -21.08 1.94 -34.85
CA ASN A 30 -20.74 3.12 -34.08
C ASN A 30 -20.42 2.69 -32.63
N ALA A 31 -19.13 2.67 -32.27
CA ALA A 31 -18.66 2.24 -30.94
C ALA A 31 -19.37 2.97 -29.78
N THR A 32 -19.93 4.14 -30.07
CA THR A 32 -20.71 4.99 -29.17
C THR A 32 -22.09 4.46 -28.80
N GLU A 33 -22.73 3.59 -29.60
CA GLU A 33 -24.00 2.93 -29.22
C GLU A 33 -23.75 1.62 -28.46
N ALA A 34 -22.70 0.88 -28.80
CA ALA A 34 -22.33 -0.35 -28.10
C ALA A 34 -21.96 -0.08 -26.62
N ALA A 35 -21.22 1.00 -26.35
CA ALA A 35 -20.87 1.43 -25.00
C ALA A 35 -22.09 1.82 -24.13
N LYS A 36 -23.22 2.21 -24.74
CA LYS A 36 -24.46 2.55 -24.01
C LYS A 36 -25.26 1.33 -23.55
N THR A 37 -24.90 0.13 -24.00
CA THR A 37 -25.67 -1.10 -23.75
C THR A 37 -25.03 -2.07 -22.75
N MET A 38 -23.85 -1.74 -22.22
CA MET A 38 -23.14 -2.59 -21.25
C MET A 38 -23.31 -2.01 -19.84
N THR A 39 -23.94 -2.77 -18.95
CA THR A 39 -23.98 -2.42 -17.52
C THR A 39 -22.63 -2.71 -16.85
N PRO A 40 -22.31 -2.04 -15.73
CA PRO A 40 -21.13 -2.36 -14.93
C PRO A 40 -21.07 -3.85 -14.53
N GLU A 41 -22.20 -4.49 -14.24
CA GLU A 41 -22.26 -5.93 -13.94
C GLU A 41 -21.92 -6.80 -15.16
N MET A 42 -22.35 -6.42 -16.36
CA MET A 42 -21.99 -7.12 -17.60
C MET A 42 -20.50 -7.00 -17.90
N LEU A 43 -19.92 -5.82 -17.69
CA LEU A 43 -18.46 -5.61 -17.83
C LEU A 43 -17.68 -6.42 -16.80
N SER A 44 -18.11 -6.43 -15.54
CA SER A 44 -17.49 -7.21 -14.47
C SER A 44 -17.56 -8.72 -14.74
N ARG A 45 -18.66 -9.21 -15.31
CA ARG A 45 -18.79 -10.62 -15.74
C ARG A 45 -17.93 -10.98 -16.95
N LEU A 46 -17.65 -10.02 -17.83
CA LEU A 46 -16.88 -10.23 -19.06
C LEU A 46 -15.38 -10.09 -18.85
N PHE A 47 -14.95 -9.13 -18.04
CA PHE A 47 -13.55 -8.77 -17.83
C PHE A 47 -13.04 -9.09 -16.41
N GLY A 48 -13.93 -9.52 -15.50
CA GLY A 48 -13.64 -9.64 -14.08
C GLY A 48 -13.97 -8.35 -13.31
N GLY A 49 -13.96 -8.42 -11.98
CA GLY A 49 -13.96 -7.23 -11.12
C GLY A 49 -12.66 -6.42 -11.27
N PRO A 50 -12.55 -5.28 -10.57
CA PRO A 50 -11.30 -4.52 -10.55
C PRO A 50 -10.14 -5.42 -10.09
N SER A 51 -8.96 -5.23 -10.70
CA SER A 51 -7.76 -5.95 -10.25
C SER A 51 -7.29 -5.43 -8.89
N ASP A 52 -6.48 -6.21 -8.17
CA ASP A 52 -5.83 -5.75 -6.93
C ASP A 52 -5.07 -4.43 -7.15
N ALA A 53 -4.42 -4.26 -8.30
CA ALA A 53 -3.73 -3.02 -8.64
C ALA A 53 -4.71 -1.84 -8.81
N ASP A 54 -5.90 -2.06 -9.36
CA ASP A 54 -6.93 -1.02 -9.45
C ASP A 54 -7.44 -0.64 -8.05
N LEU A 55 -7.69 -1.65 -7.20
CA LEU A 55 -8.15 -1.46 -5.83
C LEU A 55 -7.10 -0.72 -4.98
N MET A 56 -5.83 -1.07 -5.11
CA MET A 56 -4.73 -0.41 -4.40
C MET A 56 -4.59 1.07 -4.80
N ARG A 57 -4.73 1.40 -6.09
CA ARG A 57 -4.75 2.79 -6.56
C ARG A 57 -5.94 3.55 -5.98
N ALA A 58 -7.14 2.98 -6.14
CA ALA A 58 -8.37 3.59 -5.64
C ALA A 58 -8.31 3.85 -4.13
N ALA A 59 -7.77 2.91 -3.34
CA ALA A 59 -7.60 3.11 -1.92
C ALA A 59 -6.65 4.27 -1.59
N MET A 60 -5.51 4.38 -2.28
CA MET A 60 -4.57 5.49 -2.07
C MET A 60 -5.18 6.84 -2.51
N GLU A 61 -5.97 6.87 -3.59
CA GLU A 61 -6.72 8.06 -4.00
C GLU A 61 -7.69 8.52 -2.92
N VAL A 62 -8.48 7.60 -2.35
CA VAL A 62 -9.44 7.89 -1.26
C VAL A 62 -8.73 8.42 -0.01
N VAL A 63 -7.58 7.84 0.35
CA VAL A 63 -6.80 8.27 1.52
C VAL A 63 -6.30 9.71 1.37
N HIS A 64 -5.88 10.11 0.17
CA HIS A 64 -5.36 11.45 -0.12
C HIS A 64 -6.44 12.49 -0.44
N ASP A 65 -7.68 12.08 -0.69
CA ASP A 65 -8.79 12.99 -0.99
C ASP A 65 -9.15 13.86 0.23
N PRO A 66 -9.01 15.19 0.18
CA PRO A 66 -9.38 16.06 1.31
C PRO A 66 -10.88 16.08 1.62
N GLU A 67 -11.74 15.70 0.67
CA GLU A 67 -13.19 15.73 0.84
C GLU A 67 -13.75 14.43 1.45
N THR A 68 -12.95 13.36 1.49
CA THR A 68 -13.35 12.10 2.13
C THR A 68 -13.18 12.19 3.64
N ASP A 69 -14.22 11.82 4.39
CA ASP A 69 -14.15 11.79 5.86
C ASP A 69 -13.18 10.72 6.38
N LEU A 70 -12.75 10.90 7.64
CA LEU A 70 -11.76 10.02 8.25
C LEU A 70 -12.20 8.55 8.25
N GLU A 71 -13.46 8.23 8.55
CA GLU A 71 -13.93 6.84 8.61
C GLU A 71 -13.74 6.12 7.28
N ASN A 72 -14.15 6.76 6.19
CA ASN A 72 -13.97 6.23 4.84
C ASN A 72 -12.50 6.12 4.42
N LYS A 73 -11.64 7.07 4.84
CA LYS A 73 -10.18 6.93 4.65
C LYS A 73 -9.61 5.72 5.35
N LEU A 74 -10.04 5.45 6.60
CA LEU A 74 -9.54 4.30 7.36
C LEU A 74 -10.01 2.98 6.75
N ILE A 75 -11.24 2.90 6.23
CA ILE A 75 -11.72 1.73 5.49
C ILE A 75 -10.88 1.50 4.23
N ALA A 76 -10.59 2.56 3.46
CA ALA A 76 -9.74 2.45 2.29
C ALA A 76 -8.32 1.97 2.66
N PHE A 77 -7.76 2.49 3.75
CA PHE A 77 -6.45 2.07 4.24
C PHE A 77 -6.42 0.61 4.70
N ASP A 78 -7.46 0.14 5.37
CA ASP A 78 -7.57 -1.26 5.80
C ASP A 78 -7.63 -2.20 4.60
N ASN A 79 -8.45 -1.86 3.58
CA ASN A 79 -8.49 -2.62 2.32
C ASN A 79 -7.14 -2.62 1.60
N PHE A 80 -6.45 -1.48 1.58
CA PHE A 80 -5.11 -1.38 1.00
C PHE A 80 -4.11 -2.26 1.74
N GLU A 81 -4.13 -2.25 3.08
CA GLU A 81 -3.24 -3.05 3.92
C GLU A 81 -3.44 -4.55 3.71
N GLN A 82 -4.70 -5.01 3.62
CA GLN A 82 -5.02 -6.41 3.31
C GLN A 82 -4.48 -6.85 1.95
N LEU A 83 -4.57 -6.00 0.92
CA LEU A 83 -4.08 -6.34 -0.42
C LEU A 83 -2.56 -6.50 -0.45
N ILE A 84 -1.82 -5.67 0.30
CA ILE A 84 -0.35 -5.69 0.34
C ILE A 84 0.23 -6.73 1.31
N GLU A 85 -0.61 -7.49 2.06
CA GLU A 85 -0.16 -8.72 2.72
C GLU A 85 0.39 -9.72 1.69
N GLY A 86 -0.14 -9.69 0.46
CA GLY A 86 0.42 -10.41 -0.68
C GLY A 86 1.72 -9.78 -1.18
N ILE A 87 2.82 -10.54 -1.13
CA ILE A 87 4.15 -10.06 -1.55
C ILE A 87 4.18 -9.53 -2.99
N ASP A 88 3.40 -10.10 -3.91
CA ASP A 88 3.31 -9.62 -5.29
C ASP A 88 2.68 -8.21 -5.37
N ASN A 89 1.61 -7.97 -4.60
CA ASN A 89 0.99 -6.65 -4.49
C ASN A 89 1.91 -5.64 -3.79
N ALA A 90 2.56 -6.03 -2.69
CA ALA A 90 3.57 -5.20 -2.03
C ALA A 90 4.70 -4.79 -3.00
N ASN A 91 5.16 -5.71 -3.86
CA ASN A 91 6.17 -5.41 -4.87
C ASN A 91 5.65 -4.50 -5.99
N ASN A 92 4.35 -4.51 -6.27
CA ASN A 92 3.72 -3.63 -7.25
C ASN A 92 3.61 -2.17 -6.79
N LEU A 93 3.78 -1.88 -5.49
CA LEU A 93 3.81 -0.50 -4.99
C LEU A 93 4.83 0.38 -5.71
N GLU A 94 5.98 -0.18 -6.09
CA GLU A 94 7.04 0.54 -6.81
C GLU A 94 6.65 0.92 -8.25
N PRO A 95 6.34 -0.04 -9.16
CA PRO A 95 5.94 0.30 -10.52
C PRO A 95 4.64 1.10 -10.59
N MET A 96 3.79 1.04 -9.55
CA MET A 96 2.57 1.85 -9.46
C MET A 96 2.80 3.25 -8.86
N GLY A 97 4.01 3.55 -8.36
CA GLY A 97 4.32 4.84 -7.75
C GLY A 97 3.64 5.09 -6.40
N LEU A 98 3.23 4.04 -5.68
CA LEU A 98 2.46 4.13 -4.44
C LEU A 98 3.31 4.27 -3.17
N TRP A 99 4.61 4.02 -3.23
CA TRP A 99 5.49 4.17 -2.05
C TRP A 99 5.57 5.62 -1.54
N THR A 100 5.79 6.58 -2.44
CA THR A 100 5.90 8.00 -2.07
C THR A 100 4.63 8.53 -1.38
N PRO A 101 3.41 8.36 -1.95
CA PRO A 101 2.20 8.80 -1.27
C PRO A 101 1.95 8.06 0.05
N LEU A 102 2.36 6.79 0.18
CA LEU A 102 2.25 6.05 1.44
C LEU A 102 3.19 6.60 2.53
N VAL A 103 4.47 6.83 2.21
CA VAL A 103 5.48 7.34 3.16
C VAL A 103 5.15 8.75 3.62
N GLN A 104 4.63 9.62 2.74
CA GLN A 104 4.24 10.99 3.11
C GLN A 104 3.20 11.02 4.24
N LEU A 105 2.34 10.00 4.33
CA LEU A 105 1.30 9.90 5.35
C LEU A 105 1.85 9.60 6.76
N LEU A 106 3.14 9.24 6.90
CA LEU A 106 3.80 9.15 8.22
C LEU A 106 3.86 10.51 8.95
N LYS A 107 3.70 11.62 8.22
CA LYS A 107 3.73 13.00 8.75
C LYS A 107 2.35 13.67 8.74
N HIS A 108 1.29 12.90 8.48
CA HIS A 108 -0.07 13.44 8.42
C HIS A 108 -0.52 13.99 9.78
N GLU A 109 -1.36 15.02 9.81
CA GLU A 109 -1.87 15.63 11.06
C GLU A 109 -2.75 14.66 11.85
N GLU A 110 -3.59 13.89 11.13
CA GLU A 110 -4.44 12.86 11.72
C GLU A 110 -3.64 11.65 12.22
N THR A 111 -3.82 11.35 13.49
CA THR A 111 -3.09 10.29 14.20
C THR A 111 -3.38 8.90 13.64
N GLU A 112 -4.63 8.62 13.30
CA GLU A 112 -5.01 7.33 12.73
C GLU A 112 -4.42 7.14 11.33
N ILE A 113 -4.30 8.20 10.53
CA ILE A 113 -3.65 8.13 9.21
C ILE A 113 -2.17 7.76 9.35
N ARG A 114 -1.44 8.40 10.29
CA ARG A 114 -0.04 8.01 10.59
C ARG A 114 0.07 6.55 11.04
N ARG A 115 -0.88 6.10 11.88
CA ARG A 115 -0.94 4.72 12.40
C ARG A 115 -1.09 3.70 11.26
N TYR A 116 -2.04 3.92 10.36
CA TYR A 116 -2.28 3.02 9.21
C TYR A 116 -1.15 3.08 8.19
N ALA A 117 -0.57 4.25 7.93
CA ALA A 117 0.60 4.37 7.06
C ALA A 117 1.78 3.54 7.58
N ALA A 118 2.11 3.66 8.87
CA ALA A 118 3.16 2.84 9.48
C ALA A 118 2.82 1.35 9.45
N TRP A 119 1.56 0.98 9.69
CA TRP A 119 1.13 -0.42 9.60
C TRP A 119 1.32 -0.98 8.18
N ALA A 120 0.78 -0.31 7.17
CA ALA A 120 0.88 -0.72 5.77
C ALA A 120 2.34 -0.82 5.29
N ILE A 121 3.20 0.13 5.66
CA ILE A 121 4.63 0.06 5.38
C ILE A 121 5.24 -1.20 6.01
N GLY A 122 4.95 -1.45 7.29
CA GLY A 122 5.47 -2.62 7.99
C GLY A 122 5.06 -3.94 7.33
N THR A 123 3.81 -4.04 6.87
CA THR A 123 3.31 -5.20 6.14
C THR A 123 4.01 -5.37 4.79
N ALA A 124 4.15 -4.30 3.99
CA ALA A 124 4.79 -4.37 2.68
C ALA A 124 6.27 -4.80 2.75
N VAL A 125 7.01 -4.37 3.77
CA VAL A 125 8.45 -4.66 3.90
C VAL A 125 8.77 -5.96 4.64
N GLN A 126 7.79 -6.56 5.34
CA GLN A 126 8.05 -7.74 6.17
C GLN A 126 8.54 -8.91 5.32
N ASN A 127 9.76 -9.38 5.63
CA ASN A 127 10.43 -10.46 4.89
C ASN A 127 10.47 -10.22 3.36
N ASN A 128 10.52 -8.95 2.94
CA ASN A 128 10.49 -8.56 1.52
C ASN A 128 11.67 -7.63 1.18
N PRO A 129 12.83 -8.18 0.76
CA PRO A 129 14.02 -7.38 0.47
C PRO A 129 13.81 -6.28 -0.58
N LYS A 130 12.93 -6.48 -1.57
CA LYS A 130 12.64 -5.45 -2.59
C LYS A 130 11.95 -4.24 -1.99
N ALA A 131 10.95 -4.47 -1.14
CA ALA A 131 10.25 -3.41 -0.42
C ALA A 131 11.13 -2.76 0.66
N GLN A 132 11.93 -3.55 1.37
CA GLN A 132 12.92 -3.04 2.33
C GLN A 132 13.94 -2.10 1.65
N ASP A 133 14.47 -2.49 0.49
CA ASP A 133 15.37 -1.65 -0.31
C ASP A 133 14.71 -0.33 -0.70
N LYS A 134 13.45 -0.39 -1.12
CA LYS A 134 12.72 0.83 -1.49
C LYS A 134 12.51 1.78 -0.32
N LEU A 135 12.19 1.25 0.86
CA LEU A 135 12.04 2.05 2.07
C LEU A 135 13.34 2.76 2.47
N VAL A 136 14.49 2.08 2.29
CA VAL A 136 15.83 2.66 2.49
C VAL A 136 16.10 3.76 1.47
N LEU A 137 15.82 3.52 0.19
CA LEU A 137 16.02 4.49 -0.89
C LEU A 137 15.21 5.78 -0.67
N LEU A 138 14.01 5.67 -0.09
CA LEU A 138 13.16 6.81 0.24
C LEU A 138 13.54 7.50 1.56
N ASN A 139 14.59 7.04 2.24
CA ASN A 139 15.06 7.58 3.52
C ASN A 139 13.92 7.71 4.56
N SER A 140 13.07 6.69 4.66
CA SER A 140 11.88 6.73 5.52
C SER A 140 12.09 6.12 6.91
N ILE A 141 13.22 5.44 7.14
CA ILE A 141 13.57 4.90 8.47
C ILE A 141 13.63 6.01 9.53
N PRO A 142 14.25 7.19 9.30
CA PRO A 142 14.21 8.29 10.26
C PRO A 142 12.79 8.74 10.61
N ASP A 143 11.89 8.81 9.63
CA ASP A 143 10.50 9.22 9.85
C ASP A 143 9.76 8.23 10.76
N LEU A 144 10.00 6.93 10.59
CA LEU A 144 9.46 5.89 11.47
C LEU A 144 10.06 5.99 12.88
N VAL A 145 11.35 6.30 13.03
CA VAL A 145 11.99 6.49 14.34
C VAL A 145 11.39 7.70 15.05
N THR A 146 11.23 8.84 14.36
CA THR A 146 10.52 10.01 14.91
C THR A 146 9.13 9.60 15.38
N LEU A 147 8.34 8.94 14.53
CA LEU A 147 7.00 8.49 14.90
C LEU A 147 7.02 7.54 16.12
N ALA A 148 7.97 6.60 16.19
CA ALA A 148 8.10 5.64 17.28
C ALA A 148 8.51 6.28 18.62
N THR A 149 9.12 7.46 18.61
CA THR A 149 9.70 8.10 19.80
C THR A 149 8.97 9.37 20.23
N THR A 150 8.25 10.04 19.34
CA THR A 150 7.65 11.35 19.62
C THR A 150 6.13 11.39 19.46
N ASP A 151 5.49 10.41 18.81
CA ASP A 151 4.04 10.46 18.62
C ASP A 151 3.29 10.33 19.96
N ALA A 152 2.34 11.22 20.22
CA ALA A 152 1.56 11.20 21.46
C ALA A 152 0.74 9.90 21.62
N ASN A 153 0.29 9.30 20.51
CA ASN A 153 -0.54 8.11 20.52
C ASN A 153 0.29 6.82 20.58
N GLN A 154 0.07 6.02 21.63
CA GLN A 154 0.81 4.77 21.84
C GLN A 154 0.56 3.72 20.74
N ALA A 155 -0.65 3.65 20.18
CA ALA A 155 -0.96 2.70 19.11
C ALA A 155 -0.20 3.04 17.82
N THR A 156 -0.09 4.34 17.49
CA THR A 156 0.74 4.83 16.38
C THR A 156 2.21 4.47 16.58
N ARG A 157 2.77 4.72 17.78
CA ARG A 157 4.16 4.31 18.10
C ARG A 157 4.38 2.81 17.94
N LYS A 158 3.45 1.98 18.42
CA LYS A 158 3.55 0.51 18.28
C LYS A 158 3.59 0.08 16.81
N LYS A 159 2.80 0.72 15.94
CA LYS A 159 2.83 0.43 14.49
C LYS A 159 4.11 0.95 13.82
N ALA A 160 4.66 2.07 14.26
CA ALA A 160 5.97 2.54 13.83
C ALA A 160 7.08 1.53 14.19
N VAL A 161 7.10 1.03 15.43
CA VAL A 161 8.07 -0.02 15.85
C VAL A 161 7.87 -1.33 15.08
N TYR A 162 6.62 -1.71 14.80
CA TYR A 162 6.33 -2.86 13.93
C TYR A 162 6.94 -2.68 12.52
N ALA A 163 6.79 -1.50 11.93
CA ALA A 163 7.36 -1.18 10.62
C ALA A 163 8.89 -1.22 10.64
N ILE A 164 9.52 -0.61 11.65
CA ILE A 164 10.98 -0.64 11.84
C ILE A 164 11.46 -2.08 11.97
N SER A 165 10.86 -2.87 12.86
CA SER A 165 11.19 -4.29 13.06
C SER A 165 11.10 -5.08 11.75
N SER A 166 10.04 -4.86 10.96
CA SER A 166 9.83 -5.53 9.68
C SER A 166 10.86 -5.09 8.63
N ALA A 167 11.29 -3.83 8.67
CA ALA A 167 12.27 -3.27 7.75
C ALA A 167 13.70 -3.78 7.99
N VAL A 168 14.10 -3.96 9.26
CA VAL A 168 15.51 -4.22 9.61
C VAL A 168 15.86 -5.68 9.85
N ARG A 169 14.91 -6.54 10.21
CA ARG A 169 15.21 -7.95 10.48
C ARG A 169 15.74 -8.64 9.23
N ASN A 170 16.89 -9.29 9.38
CA ASN A 170 17.61 -9.96 8.29
C ASN A 170 17.95 -9.04 7.09
N TYR A 171 17.95 -7.71 7.28
CA TYR A 171 18.24 -6.75 6.23
C TYR A 171 19.16 -5.62 6.72
N GLN A 172 20.47 -5.84 6.57
CA GLN A 172 21.50 -4.94 7.08
C GLN A 172 21.44 -3.50 6.53
N PRO A 173 21.08 -3.25 5.25
CA PRO A 173 20.98 -1.87 4.75
C PRO A 173 20.00 -1.01 5.56
N ALA A 174 18.82 -1.54 5.90
CA ALA A 174 17.86 -0.81 6.72
C ALA A 174 18.33 -0.70 8.18
N MET A 175 18.98 -1.74 8.72
CA MET A 175 19.57 -1.68 10.06
C MET A 175 20.65 -0.60 10.16
N ASN A 176 21.46 -0.40 9.13
CA ASN A 176 22.45 0.67 9.09
C ASN A 176 21.80 2.05 9.14
N GLU A 177 20.70 2.27 8.42
CA GLU A 177 19.94 3.53 8.52
C GLU A 177 19.27 3.70 9.88
N LEU A 178 18.78 2.62 10.48
CA LEU A 178 18.22 2.65 11.83
C LEU A 178 19.30 3.07 12.84
N ASN A 179 20.47 2.42 12.84
CA ASN A 179 21.58 2.73 13.74
C ASN A 179 22.01 4.22 13.68
N LYS A 180 21.90 4.87 12.52
CA LYS A 180 22.18 6.32 12.35
C LYS A 180 21.07 7.23 12.88
N SER A 181 19.84 6.72 12.91
CA SER A 181 18.62 7.49 13.21
C SER A 181 18.19 7.38 14.67
N LEU A 182 18.66 6.36 15.38
CA LEU A 182 18.31 6.12 16.78
C LEU A 182 18.82 7.25 17.70
N PRO A 183 18.03 7.66 18.71
CA PRO A 183 18.46 8.64 19.71
C PRO A 183 19.66 8.18 20.55
N GLU A 184 20.23 9.09 21.33
CA GLU A 184 21.28 8.76 22.28
C GLU A 184 20.86 7.64 23.27
N GLY A 185 21.82 6.79 23.62
CA GLY A 185 21.63 5.66 24.53
C GLY A 185 21.15 4.38 23.86
N TYR A 186 20.79 4.38 22.58
CA TYR A 186 20.55 3.16 21.82
C TYR A 186 21.87 2.52 21.33
N PRO A 187 21.89 1.20 21.05
CA PRO A 187 23.01 0.57 20.37
C PRO A 187 23.26 1.21 18.99
N THR A 188 24.53 1.41 18.64
CA THR A 188 24.93 2.08 17.38
C THR A 188 25.44 1.12 16.30
N GLU A 189 25.64 -0.15 16.62
CA GLU A 189 26.22 -1.16 15.72
C GLU A 189 25.47 -2.49 15.84
N THR A 190 24.14 -2.45 15.67
CA THR A 190 23.32 -3.66 15.68
C THR A 190 23.47 -4.41 14.35
N ASP A 191 23.70 -5.72 14.42
CA ASP A 191 23.66 -6.63 13.27
C ASP A 191 22.21 -7.08 13.01
N ALA A 192 21.77 -7.01 11.76
CA ALA A 192 20.40 -7.33 11.38
C ALA A 192 20.05 -8.82 11.50
N GLY A 193 21.04 -9.71 11.54
CA GLY A 193 20.90 -11.15 11.77
C GLY A 193 20.94 -11.56 13.24
N ASP A 194 21.41 -10.69 14.13
CA ASP A 194 21.35 -10.90 15.58
C ASP A 194 19.95 -10.53 16.11
N MET A 195 19.05 -11.52 16.13
CA MET A 195 17.67 -11.31 16.54
C MET A 195 17.54 -10.84 18.00
N ASP A 196 18.43 -11.27 18.90
CA ASP A 196 18.40 -10.85 20.30
C ASP A 196 18.75 -9.37 20.43
N ALA A 197 19.76 -8.91 19.68
CA ALA A 197 20.13 -7.51 19.61
C ALA A 197 19.04 -6.65 18.96
N VAL A 198 18.43 -7.13 17.87
CA VAL A 198 17.28 -6.47 17.22
C VAL A 198 16.12 -6.34 18.20
N ASP A 199 15.78 -7.41 18.93
CA ASP A 199 14.69 -7.42 19.91
C ASP A 199 14.93 -6.42 21.04
N ALA A 200 16.16 -6.35 21.56
CA ALA A 200 16.54 -5.36 22.56
C ALA A 200 16.33 -3.91 22.09
N VAL A 201 16.65 -3.60 20.81
CA VAL A 201 16.37 -2.29 20.21
C VAL A 201 14.87 -2.03 20.12
N MET A 202 14.09 -3.01 19.62
CA MET A 202 12.64 -2.86 19.47
C MET A 202 11.93 -2.69 20.82
N ASP A 203 12.34 -3.43 21.84
CA ASP A 203 11.77 -3.31 23.19
C ASP A 203 12.08 -1.97 23.82
N LYS A 204 13.29 -1.45 23.62
CA LYS A 204 13.66 -0.11 24.07
C LYS A 204 12.83 0.98 23.35
N LEU A 205 12.60 0.84 22.05
CA LEU A 205 11.71 1.74 21.31
C LEU A 205 10.28 1.70 21.88
N ARG A 206 9.73 0.51 22.13
CA ARG A 206 8.38 0.36 22.73
C ARG A 206 8.26 0.95 24.14
N ALA A 207 9.35 0.90 24.91
CA ALA A 207 9.42 1.42 26.27
C ALA A 207 9.73 2.92 26.35
N THR A 208 10.03 3.58 25.22
CA THR A 208 10.39 5.00 25.23
C THR A 208 9.25 5.85 25.77
N PRO A 209 9.45 6.60 26.87
CA PRO A 209 8.47 7.54 27.37
C PRO A 209 8.36 8.72 26.41
N VAL A 210 7.14 9.14 26.13
CA VAL A 210 6.87 10.39 25.42
C VAL A 210 6.53 11.41 26.50
N GLU A 211 7.33 12.47 26.62
CA GLU A 211 6.95 13.58 27.50
C GLU A 211 5.62 14.15 27.00
N ALA A 212 4.64 14.20 27.89
CA ALA A 212 3.36 14.82 27.56
C ALA A 212 3.64 16.30 27.26
N SER A 213 3.33 16.74 26.05
CA SER A 213 3.40 18.17 25.71
C SER A 213 2.50 18.93 26.69
N THR A 214 3.12 19.70 27.59
CA THR A 214 2.47 20.65 28.50
C THR A 214 1.85 21.82 27.76
#